data_AF-A0A2H0HS10-F1
#
_entry.id   AF-A0A2H0HS10-F1
#
_cell.length_a   1.000
_cell.length_b   1.000
_cell.length_c   1.000
_cell.angle_alpha   90.00
_cell.angle_beta   90.00
_cell.angle_gamma   90.00
#
_symmetry.space_group_name_H-M   'P 1'
#
loop_
_entity.id
_entity.type
_entity.pdbx_description
1 polymer ?
#
loop_
_entity_poly.entity_id
_entity_poly.type
_entity_poly.pdbx_seq_one_letter_code
_entity_poly.pdbx_strand_id
1 'polypeptide(L)'
;MIDPPLIDLHVVDLSRLQFAVTALYHFLFVPLTLGLALIMAIMESVYVMTGRVIWRQMTRFWGVLFGINFAMGVATGITMEFQFGTNWAYYSHYVGDIFGAPLAIEGLMAFFLESTLVGLFFFGWDRLSTLQHLAVTWLTALGANLSALWILIANGWMQNPVGARFNFETMRMEVTDFAAVVFNPVAQSKFVHTVSAGYVTGSVFVLAISAYYLLRGRNQAFARRSMAVAASFGLASALSVVVLGDESGYTASADQKMKVAAIEAEWETQPAPASFTLFGFPDR
;
A
#
# COMPACT_ATOMS: atom_id res chain seq x y z
N MET A 1 28.71 33.20 23.94
CA MET A 1 28.42 31.76 23.87
C MET A 1 27.18 31.67 23.01
N ILE A 2 27.32 31.31 21.74
CA ILE A 2 26.18 31.17 20.83
C ILE A 2 25.57 29.83 21.21
N ASP A 3 24.37 29.83 21.77
CA ASP A 3 23.64 28.60 22.05
C ASP A 3 23.59 27.76 20.76
N PRO A 4 23.92 26.46 20.82
CA PRO A 4 23.76 25.60 19.65
C PRO A 4 22.31 25.72 19.17
N PRO A 5 22.06 25.70 17.84
CA PRO A 5 20.71 25.80 17.33
C PRO A 5 19.84 24.70 17.97
N LEU A 6 18.62 25.06 18.37
CA LEU A 6 17.63 24.17 18.98
C LEU A 6 17.32 22.92 18.10
N ILE A 7 17.72 22.95 16.83
CA ILE A 7 17.57 21.89 15.83
C ILE A 7 18.93 21.64 15.17
N ASP A 8 19.44 20.41 15.30
CA ASP A 8 20.63 19.95 14.57
C ASP A 8 20.21 19.45 13.17
N LEU A 9 20.65 20.16 12.13
CA LEU A 9 20.34 19.83 10.73
C LEU A 9 20.87 18.44 10.32
N HIS A 10 21.99 18.00 10.87
CA HIS A 10 22.51 16.66 10.59
C HIS A 10 21.60 15.57 11.15
N VAL A 11 21.03 15.80 12.34
CA VAL A 11 20.06 14.89 12.94
C VAL A 11 18.78 14.84 12.09
N VAL A 12 18.32 15.98 11.56
CA VAL A 12 17.16 16.03 10.65
C VAL A 12 17.41 15.21 9.39
N ASP A 13 18.55 15.40 8.73
CA ASP A 13 18.87 14.68 7.49
C ASP A 13 19.07 13.18 7.73
N LEU A 14 19.72 12.78 8.83
CA LEU A 14 19.84 11.38 9.22
C LEU A 14 18.49 10.74 9.54
N SER A 15 17.59 11.48 10.20
CA SER A 15 16.23 11.00 10.52
C SER A 15 15.41 10.80 9.25
N ARG A 16 15.52 11.72 8.29
CA ARG A 16 14.91 11.60 6.95
C ARG A 16 15.46 10.40 6.19
N LEU A 17 16.79 10.23 6.16
CA LEU A 17 17.44 9.11 5.48
C LEU A 17 17.04 7.77 6.10
N GLN A 18 17.03 7.68 7.43
CA GLN A 18 16.65 6.46 8.15
C GLN A 18 15.19 6.07 7.85
N PHE A 19 14.27 7.04 7.91
CA PHE A 19 12.87 6.82 7.57
C PHE A 19 12.70 6.44 6.11
N ALA A 20 13.40 7.12 5.19
CA ALA A 20 13.37 6.81 3.76
C ALA A 20 13.82 5.38 3.47
N VAL A 21 14.96 4.94 4.03
CA VAL A 21 15.45 3.57 3.85
C VAL A 21 14.44 2.56 4.39
N THR A 22 13.89 2.80 5.58
CA THR A 22 12.95 1.85 6.21
C THR A 22 11.64 1.76 5.43
N ALA A 23 11.09 2.90 5.00
CA ALA A 23 9.89 2.97 4.18
C ALA A 23 10.09 2.31 2.82
N LEU A 24 11.21 2.55 2.15
CA LEU A 24 11.54 1.91 0.87
C LEU A 24 11.63 0.39 1.02
N TYR A 25 12.35 -0.10 2.04
CA TYR A 25 12.46 -1.53 2.30
C TYR A 25 11.10 -2.16 2.62
N HIS A 26 10.30 -1.51 3.46
CA HIS A 26 8.95 -2.00 3.77
C HIS A 26 8.09 -2.11 2.51
N PHE A 27 8.13 -1.08 1.67
CA PHE A 27 7.34 -1.02 0.44
C PHE A 27 7.85 -1.95 -0.68
N LEU A 28 8.98 -2.66 -0.50
CA LEU A 28 9.32 -3.79 -1.37
C LEU A 28 8.37 -4.98 -1.16
N PHE A 29 7.89 -5.17 0.06
CA PHE A 29 7.08 -6.33 0.45
C PHE A 29 5.58 -6.05 0.38
N VAL A 30 5.15 -4.83 0.73
CA VAL A 30 3.73 -4.42 0.74
C VAL A 30 2.98 -4.70 -0.58
N PRO A 31 3.44 -4.21 -1.75
CA PRO A 31 2.67 -4.37 -2.99
C PRO A 31 2.55 -5.83 -3.40
N LEU A 32 3.55 -6.66 -3.08
CA LEU A 32 3.51 -8.09 -3.37
C LEU A 32 2.49 -8.81 -2.47
N THR A 33 2.37 -8.44 -1.19
CA THR A 33 1.32 -8.95 -0.28
C THR A 33 -0.07 -8.60 -0.82
N LEU A 34 -0.31 -7.33 -1.17
CA LEU A 34 -1.59 -6.87 -1.71
C LEU A 34 -2.01 -7.64 -2.97
N GLY A 35 -1.10 -7.76 -3.94
CA GLY A 35 -1.40 -8.44 -5.19
C GLY A 35 -1.56 -9.96 -5.04
N LEU A 36 -0.67 -10.62 -4.28
CA LEU A 36 -0.74 -12.08 -4.10
C LEU A 36 -1.97 -12.49 -3.29
N ALA A 37 -2.40 -11.72 -2.29
CA ALA A 37 -3.59 -12.04 -1.51
C ALA A 37 -4.82 -12.18 -2.41
N LEU A 38 -5.03 -11.24 -3.34
CA LEU A 38 -6.14 -11.28 -4.30
C LEU A 38 -5.98 -12.41 -5.31
N ILE A 39 -4.77 -12.62 -5.84
CA ILE A 39 -4.53 -13.71 -6.79
C ILE A 39 -4.82 -15.08 -6.15
N MET A 40 -4.40 -15.30 -4.91
CA MET A 40 -4.70 -16.52 -4.15
C MET A 40 -6.20 -16.68 -3.92
N ALA A 41 -6.90 -15.61 -3.53
CA ALA A 41 -8.34 -15.63 -3.34
C ALA A 41 -9.10 -15.98 -4.65
N ILE A 42 -8.64 -15.45 -5.79
CA ILE A 42 -9.17 -15.80 -7.12
C ILE A 42 -8.91 -17.28 -7.43
N MET A 43 -7.67 -17.75 -7.28
CA MET A 43 -7.32 -19.14 -7.56
C MET A 43 -8.10 -20.13 -6.69
N GLU A 44 -8.29 -19.80 -5.41
CA GLU A 44 -9.06 -20.63 -4.50
C GLU A 44 -10.56 -20.58 -4.80
N SER A 45 -11.09 -19.43 -5.20
CA SER A 45 -12.49 -19.33 -5.66
C SER A 45 -12.73 -20.27 -6.84
N VAL A 46 -11.81 -20.31 -7.80
CA VAL A 46 -11.90 -21.24 -8.94
C VAL A 46 -11.75 -22.69 -8.49
N TYR A 47 -10.92 -22.98 -7.48
CA TYR A 47 -10.85 -24.31 -6.88
C TYR A 47 -12.21 -24.73 -6.31
N VAL A 48 -12.84 -23.89 -5.48
CA VAL A 48 -14.13 -24.18 -4.86
C VAL A 48 -15.22 -24.39 -5.91
N MET A 49 -15.24 -23.56 -6.96
CA MET A 49 -16.25 -23.66 -8.03
C MET A 49 -16.05 -24.89 -8.92
N THR A 50 -14.81 -25.30 -9.20
CA THR A 50 -14.52 -26.33 -10.20
C THR A 50 -14.13 -27.68 -9.62
N GLY A 51 -13.76 -27.75 -8.34
CA GLY A 51 -13.23 -28.95 -7.68
C GLY A 51 -11.88 -29.44 -8.21
N ARG A 52 -11.24 -28.73 -9.16
CA ARG A 52 -10.01 -29.19 -9.81
C ARG A 52 -8.81 -28.97 -8.90
N VAL A 53 -8.17 -30.06 -8.49
CA VAL A 53 -7.04 -30.09 -7.54
C VAL A 53 -5.87 -29.17 -7.91
N ILE A 54 -5.64 -28.94 -9.21
CA ILE A 54 -4.58 -28.03 -9.68
C ILE A 54 -4.72 -26.60 -9.11
N TRP A 55 -5.95 -26.10 -8.93
CA TRP A 55 -6.18 -24.77 -8.38
C TRP A 55 -5.83 -24.71 -6.89
N ARG A 56 -6.15 -25.76 -6.12
CA ARG A 56 -5.69 -25.90 -4.73
C ARG A 56 -4.16 -25.94 -4.63
N GLN A 57 -3.50 -26.65 -5.55
CA GLN A 57 -2.03 -26.69 -5.60
C GLN A 57 -1.44 -25.32 -5.94
N MET A 58 -2.07 -24.58 -6.85
CA MET A 58 -1.69 -23.21 -7.19
C MET A 58 -1.83 -22.27 -6.00
N THR A 59 -2.99 -22.23 -5.33
CA THR A 59 -3.20 -21.41 -4.14
C THR A 59 -2.15 -21.71 -3.06
N ARG A 60 -1.86 -23.00 -2.80
CA ARG A 60 -0.83 -23.39 -1.82
C ARG A 60 0.57 -22.95 -2.23
N PHE A 61 0.96 -23.12 -3.49
CA PHE A 61 2.28 -22.73 -3.98
C PHE A 61 2.50 -21.21 -3.85
N TRP A 62 1.56 -20.41 -4.36
CA TRP A 62 1.65 -18.96 -4.25
C TRP A 62 1.52 -18.49 -2.79
N GLY A 63 0.77 -19.24 -1.97
CA GLY A 63 0.72 -19.11 -0.52
C GLY A 63 2.08 -19.16 0.14
N VAL A 64 2.96 -20.08 -0.24
CA VAL A 64 4.31 -20.15 0.35
C VAL A 64 5.11 -18.87 0.06
N LEU A 65 5.08 -18.37 -1.18
CA LEU A 65 5.78 -17.14 -1.54
C LEU A 65 5.17 -15.90 -0.86
N PHE A 66 3.83 -15.87 -0.77
CA PHE A 66 3.10 -14.87 0.01
C PHE A 66 3.55 -14.88 1.47
N GLY A 67 3.64 -16.05 2.12
CA GLY A 67 4.03 -16.15 3.54
C GLY A 67 5.45 -15.65 3.81
N ILE A 68 6.41 -15.95 2.93
CA ILE A 68 7.78 -15.45 3.04
C ILE A 68 7.80 -13.93 2.92
N ASN A 69 7.12 -13.39 1.91
CA ASN A 69 7.03 -11.95 1.69
C ASN A 69 6.31 -11.23 2.84
N PHE A 70 5.21 -11.81 3.31
CA PHE A 70 4.39 -11.29 4.40
C PHE A 70 5.17 -11.17 5.70
N ALA A 71 5.97 -12.18 6.06
CA ALA A 71 6.81 -12.15 7.26
C ALA A 71 7.79 -10.96 7.24
N MET A 72 8.41 -10.69 6.09
CA MET A 72 9.30 -9.53 5.92
C MET A 72 8.53 -8.20 5.96
N GLY A 73 7.32 -8.17 5.39
CA GLY A 73 6.41 -7.02 5.47
C GLY A 73 6.05 -6.67 6.92
N VAL A 74 5.68 -7.66 7.73
CA VAL A 74 5.37 -7.47 9.16
C VAL A 74 6.58 -6.93 9.93
N ALA A 75 7.76 -7.56 9.76
CA ALA A 75 8.97 -7.14 10.48
C ALA A 75 9.37 -5.68 10.18
N THR A 76 9.29 -5.29 8.90
CA THR A 76 9.59 -3.93 8.47
C THR A 76 8.48 -2.94 8.86
N GLY A 77 7.22 -3.37 8.89
CA GLY A 77 6.07 -2.55 9.30
C GLY A 77 6.13 -2.15 10.78
N ILE A 78 6.46 -3.10 11.66
CA ILE A 78 6.69 -2.83 13.09
C ILE A 78 7.79 -1.77 13.27
N THR A 79 8.86 -1.87 12.49
CA THR A 79 9.96 -0.90 12.54
C THR A 79 9.49 0.50 12.15
N MET A 80 8.67 0.62 11.10
CA MET A 80 8.09 1.91 10.69
C MET A 80 7.14 2.50 11.74
N GLU A 81 6.27 1.69 12.33
CA GLU A 81 5.33 2.14 13.37
C GLU A 81 6.08 2.81 14.54
N PHE A 82 7.13 2.15 15.05
CA PHE A 82 7.93 2.71 16.13
C PHE A 82 8.77 3.93 15.72
N GLN A 83 9.18 4.05 14.44
CA GLN A 83 9.97 5.20 13.97
C GLN A 83 9.22 6.54 14.11
N PHE A 84 7.89 6.56 13.99
CA PHE A 84 7.10 7.76 14.27
C PHE A 84 7.30 8.24 15.72
N GLY A 85 7.43 7.32 16.67
CA GLY A 85 7.68 7.64 18.07
C GLY A 85 9.13 8.00 18.37
N THR A 86 10.11 7.23 17.86
CA THR A 86 11.52 7.38 18.27
C THR A 86 12.19 8.61 17.66
N ASN A 87 11.94 8.89 16.38
CA ASN A 87 12.70 9.89 15.62
C ASN A 87 11.87 11.12 15.26
N TRP A 88 10.55 11.04 15.41
CA TRP A 88 9.61 12.10 15.05
C TRP A 88 8.74 12.50 16.25
N ALA A 89 9.34 12.63 17.43
CA ALA A 89 8.63 12.88 18.69
C ALA A 89 7.75 14.14 18.67
N TYR A 90 8.26 15.27 18.12
CA TYR A 90 7.46 16.49 18.02
C TYR A 90 6.30 16.34 17.03
N TYR A 91 6.51 15.66 15.90
CA TYR A 91 5.43 15.32 14.96
C TYR A 91 4.35 14.47 15.65
N SER A 92 4.76 13.42 16.36
CA SER A 92 3.86 12.54 17.12
C SER A 92 3.06 13.30 18.18
N HIS A 93 3.67 14.27 18.86
CA HIS A 93 2.95 15.15 19.78
C HIS A 93 1.99 16.11 19.04
N TYR A 94 2.47 16.75 17.98
CA TYR A 94 1.79 17.86 17.31
C TYR A 94 0.56 17.42 16.51
N VAL A 95 0.57 16.22 15.92
CA VAL A 95 -0.55 15.71 15.11
C VAL A 95 -1.09 14.37 15.57
N GLY A 96 -0.62 13.84 16.70
CA GLY A 96 -0.96 12.49 17.18
C GLY A 96 -2.46 12.24 17.36
N ASP A 97 -3.24 13.28 17.69
CA ASP A 97 -4.70 13.17 17.85
C ASP A 97 -5.40 12.80 16.53
N ILE A 98 -4.88 13.28 15.40
CA ILE A 98 -5.43 12.99 14.06
C ILE A 98 -4.72 11.82 13.41
N PHE A 99 -3.38 11.86 13.37
CA PHE A 99 -2.57 10.87 12.67
C PHE A 99 -2.56 9.52 13.39
N GLY A 100 -2.57 9.51 14.72
CA GLY A 100 -2.55 8.29 15.51
C GLY A 100 -3.84 7.48 15.45
N ALA A 101 -5.00 8.14 15.24
CA ALA A 101 -6.30 7.46 15.23
C ALA A 101 -6.43 6.44 14.07
N PRO A 102 -6.16 6.78 12.79
CA PRO A 102 -6.13 5.81 11.69
C PRO A 102 -5.16 4.66 11.93
N LEU A 103 -3.95 4.93 12.43
CA LEU A 103 -2.94 3.90 12.72
C LEU A 103 -3.41 2.93 13.82
N ALA A 104 -4.06 3.43 14.87
CA ALA A 104 -4.63 2.57 15.91
C ALA A 104 -5.77 1.70 15.37
N ILE A 105 -6.65 2.28 14.53
CA ILE A 105 -7.76 1.55 13.89
C ILE A 105 -7.22 0.51 12.91
N GLU A 106 -6.18 0.81 12.15
CA GLU A 106 -5.46 -0.13 11.30
C GLU A 106 -5.02 -1.36 12.10
N GLY A 107 -4.35 -1.15 13.23
CA GLY A 107 -3.90 -2.22 14.11
C GLY A 107 -5.06 -3.10 14.59
N LEU A 108 -6.13 -2.49 15.09
CA LEU A 108 -7.29 -3.19 15.65
C LEU A 108 -8.13 -3.92 14.59
N MET A 109 -8.30 -3.33 13.41
CA MET A 109 -9.22 -3.83 12.38
C MET A 109 -8.52 -4.69 11.33
N ALA A 110 -7.40 -4.21 10.78
CA ALA A 110 -6.74 -4.83 9.64
C ALA A 110 -5.66 -5.80 10.07
N PHE A 111 -4.70 -5.38 10.90
CA PHE A 111 -3.58 -6.24 11.30
C PHE A 111 -4.01 -7.45 12.10
N PHE A 112 -4.93 -7.30 13.05
CA PHE A 112 -5.48 -8.45 13.77
C PHE A 112 -6.20 -9.44 12.85
N LEU A 113 -7.01 -8.93 11.91
CA LEU A 113 -7.72 -9.77 10.95
C LEU A 113 -6.73 -10.53 10.06
N GLU A 114 -5.79 -9.82 9.44
CA GLU A 114 -4.82 -10.40 8.53
C GLU A 114 -3.89 -11.39 9.25
N SER A 115 -3.23 -11.00 10.34
CA SER A 115 -2.27 -11.85 11.05
C SER A 115 -2.90 -13.14 11.60
N THR A 116 -4.13 -13.07 12.08
CA THR A 116 -4.87 -14.24 12.56
C THR A 116 -5.26 -15.16 11.41
N LEU A 117 -5.81 -14.60 10.34
CA LEU A 117 -6.33 -15.38 9.22
C LEU A 117 -5.24 -15.96 8.34
N VAL A 118 -4.07 -15.31 8.21
CA VAL A 118 -2.91 -15.87 7.52
C VAL A 118 -2.48 -17.19 8.18
N GLY A 119 -2.50 -17.27 9.51
CA GLY A 119 -2.26 -18.53 10.22
C GLY A 119 -3.28 -19.61 9.84
N LEU A 120 -4.57 -19.26 9.80
CA LEU A 120 -5.62 -20.19 9.38
C LEU A 120 -5.53 -20.57 7.90
N PHE A 121 -5.06 -19.68 7.02
CA PHE A 121 -4.85 -19.97 5.60
C PHE A 121 -3.77 -21.05 5.40
N PHE A 122 -2.70 -21.04 6.19
CA PHE A 122 -1.65 -22.05 6.07
C PHE A 122 -2.02 -23.38 6.72
N PHE A 123 -2.63 -23.34 7.91
CA PHE A 123 -2.86 -24.54 8.73
C PHE A 123 -4.29 -25.08 8.65
N GLY A 124 -5.22 -24.35 8.03
CA GLY A 124 -6.65 -24.67 7.98
C GLY A 124 -7.06 -25.63 6.88
N TRP A 125 -6.19 -25.96 5.92
CA TRP A 125 -6.57 -26.74 4.74
C TRP A 125 -7.22 -28.10 5.01
N ASP A 126 -6.83 -28.77 6.10
CA ASP A 126 -7.33 -30.09 6.48
C ASP A 126 -8.26 -30.04 7.72
N ARG A 127 -8.53 -28.83 8.23
CA ARG A 127 -9.38 -28.58 9.41
C ARG A 127 -10.65 -27.77 9.10
N LEU A 128 -10.64 -27.00 8.02
CA LEU A 128 -11.77 -26.19 7.55
C LEU A 128 -12.45 -26.86 6.37
N SER A 129 -13.76 -26.67 6.25
CA SER A 129 -14.45 -26.96 4.99
C SER A 129 -13.92 -26.07 3.86
N THR A 130 -14.12 -26.49 2.61
CA THR A 130 -13.63 -25.76 1.44
C THR A 130 -14.18 -24.32 1.36
N LEU A 131 -15.43 -24.09 1.77
CA LEU A 131 -16.01 -22.75 1.83
C LEU A 131 -15.47 -21.90 2.99
N GLN A 132 -15.23 -22.52 4.16
CA GLN A 132 -14.61 -21.83 5.29
C GLN A 132 -13.18 -21.40 4.96
N HIS A 133 -12.40 -22.27 4.30
CA HIS A 133 -11.04 -21.93 3.89
C HIS A 133 -11.05 -20.78 2.86
N LEU A 134 -11.96 -20.83 1.88
CA LEU A 134 -12.13 -19.73 0.92
C LEU A 134 -12.48 -18.41 1.61
N ALA A 135 -13.36 -18.43 2.62
CA ALA A 135 -13.71 -17.24 3.40
C ALA A 135 -12.50 -16.68 4.14
N VAL A 136 -11.65 -17.53 4.72
CA VAL A 136 -10.38 -17.12 5.35
C VAL A 136 -9.50 -16.40 4.33
N THR A 137 -9.31 -16.97 3.13
CA THR A 137 -8.47 -16.38 2.08
C THR A 137 -8.97 -15.01 1.61
N TRP A 138 -10.29 -14.85 1.42
CA TRP A 138 -10.87 -13.55 1.07
C TRP A 138 -10.78 -12.53 2.20
N LEU A 139 -10.97 -12.95 3.45
CA LEU A 139 -10.85 -12.06 4.59
C LEU A 139 -9.38 -11.65 4.85
N THR A 140 -8.40 -12.52 4.55
CA THR A 140 -6.98 -12.14 4.52
C THR A 140 -6.74 -11.06 3.46
N ALA A 141 -7.25 -11.24 2.24
CA ALA A 141 -7.16 -10.24 1.17
C ALA A 141 -7.85 -8.91 1.54
N LEU A 142 -9.00 -8.97 2.23
CA LEU A 142 -9.70 -7.81 2.74
C LEU A 142 -8.89 -7.11 3.83
N GLY A 143 -8.30 -7.85 4.76
CA GLY A 143 -7.44 -7.32 5.82
C GLY A 143 -6.27 -6.51 5.26
N ALA A 144 -5.54 -7.06 4.28
CA ALA A 144 -4.46 -6.36 3.61
C ALA A 144 -4.92 -5.03 2.96
N ASN A 145 -6.12 -5.03 2.35
CA ASN A 145 -6.70 -3.83 1.76
C ASN A 145 -7.18 -2.80 2.79
N LEU A 146 -7.73 -3.25 3.91
CA LEU A 146 -8.13 -2.36 5.01
C LEU A 146 -6.89 -1.72 5.65
N SER A 147 -5.77 -2.43 5.75
CA SER A 147 -4.51 -1.84 6.20
C SER A 147 -4.07 -0.74 5.24
N ALA A 148 -4.02 -1.03 3.93
CA ALA A 148 -3.72 -0.02 2.92
C ALA A 148 -4.66 1.20 2.99
N LEU A 149 -5.96 0.99 3.27
CA LEU A 149 -6.91 2.08 3.43
C LEU A 149 -6.54 3.00 4.59
N TRP A 150 -6.36 2.45 5.80
CA TRP A 150 -6.13 3.27 6.99
C TRP A 150 -4.78 4.00 6.97
N ILE A 151 -3.72 3.33 6.49
CA ILE A 151 -2.41 3.98 6.37
C ILE A 151 -2.41 5.07 5.28
N LEU A 152 -3.20 4.91 4.22
CA LEU A 152 -3.32 5.93 3.17
C LEU A 152 -4.29 7.06 3.53
N ILE A 153 -5.24 6.83 4.45
CA ILE A 153 -5.98 7.91 5.12
C ILE A 153 -5.00 8.79 5.91
N ALA A 154 -4.13 8.18 6.71
CA ALA A 154 -3.11 8.91 7.46
C ALA A 154 -2.17 9.69 6.52
N ASN A 155 -1.66 9.04 5.47
CA ASN A 155 -0.79 9.70 4.49
C ASN A 155 -1.53 10.79 3.67
N GLY A 156 -2.80 10.58 3.32
CA GLY A 156 -3.62 11.56 2.61
C GLY A 156 -3.84 12.81 3.46
N TRP A 157 -4.11 12.64 4.76
CA TRP A 157 -4.23 13.75 5.71
C TRP A 157 -2.93 14.56 5.84
N MET A 158 -1.76 13.90 5.85
CA MET A 158 -0.45 14.60 5.84
C MET A 158 -0.27 15.51 4.61
N GLN A 159 -0.99 15.26 3.52
CA GLN A 159 -0.90 16.01 2.26
C GLN A 159 -1.98 17.09 2.14
N ASN A 160 -3.17 16.84 2.67
CA ASN A 160 -4.29 17.80 2.71
C ASN A 160 -4.96 17.73 4.10
N PRO A 161 -4.56 18.56 5.07
CA PRO A 161 -4.97 18.44 6.48
C PRO A 161 -6.37 19.01 6.73
N VAL A 162 -7.39 18.27 6.30
CA VAL A 162 -8.81 18.57 6.57
C VAL A 162 -9.29 17.97 7.91
N GLY A 163 -10.39 18.49 8.45
CA GLY A 163 -11.01 17.93 9.66
C GLY A 163 -10.22 18.10 10.95
N ALA A 164 -9.30 19.07 10.99
CA ALA A 164 -8.43 19.35 12.14
C ALA A 164 -8.31 20.85 12.42
N ARG A 165 -8.06 21.22 13.68
CA ARG A 165 -7.76 22.61 14.08
C ARG A 165 -6.58 22.66 15.06
N PHE A 166 -5.83 23.75 15.03
CA PHE A 166 -4.81 24.00 16.04
C PHE A 166 -5.45 24.47 17.35
N ASN A 167 -5.04 23.89 18.48
CA ASN A 167 -5.41 24.31 19.81
C ASN A 167 -4.19 24.94 20.51
N PHE A 168 -4.30 26.23 20.86
CA PHE A 168 -3.21 26.98 21.50
C PHE A 168 -2.98 26.60 22.98
N GLU A 169 -3.95 25.95 23.63
CA GLU A 169 -3.82 25.49 25.02
C GLU A 169 -3.01 24.20 25.09
N THR A 170 -3.28 23.27 24.17
CA THR A 170 -2.60 21.96 24.10
C THR A 170 -1.39 21.96 23.15
N MET A 171 -1.17 23.06 22.41
CA MET A 171 -0.07 23.27 21.46
C MET A 171 0.04 22.17 20.38
N ARG A 172 -1.11 21.63 19.96
CA ARG A 172 -1.21 20.56 18.94
C ARG A 172 -2.44 20.74 18.06
N MET A 173 -2.47 20.00 16.96
CA MET A 173 -3.65 19.84 16.12
C MET A 173 -4.60 18.82 16.78
N GLU A 174 -5.90 19.13 16.77
CA GLU A 174 -6.96 18.27 17.32
C GLU A 174 -8.03 17.98 16.27
N VAL A 175 -8.62 16.78 16.31
CA VAL A 175 -9.68 16.37 15.38
C VAL A 175 -10.93 17.22 15.61
N THR A 176 -11.45 17.83 14.56
CA THR A 176 -12.76 18.52 14.58
C THR A 176 -13.84 17.74 13.85
N ASP A 177 -13.46 17.01 12.81
CA ASP A 177 -14.36 16.19 11.99
C ASP A 177 -13.62 14.96 11.49
N PHE A 178 -13.84 13.83 12.15
CA PHE A 178 -13.21 12.57 11.76
C PHE A 178 -13.72 12.04 10.41
N ALA A 179 -14.97 12.34 10.04
CA ALA A 179 -15.50 11.93 8.75
C ALA A 179 -14.78 12.67 7.61
N ALA A 180 -14.47 13.96 7.79
CA ALA A 180 -13.66 14.71 6.84
C ALA A 180 -12.24 14.13 6.67
N VAL A 181 -11.63 13.62 7.75
CA VAL A 181 -10.32 12.94 7.71
C VAL A 181 -10.40 11.64 6.89
N VAL A 182 -11.42 10.81 7.13
CA VAL A 182 -11.61 9.52 6.44
C VAL A 182 -11.94 9.72 4.95
N PHE A 183 -12.82 10.66 4.64
CA PHE A 183 -13.26 10.95 3.26
C PHE A 183 -12.43 12.03 2.57
N ASN A 184 -11.19 12.26 3.04
CA ASN A 184 -10.27 13.17 2.40
C ASN A 184 -10.04 12.78 0.93
N PRO A 185 -10.26 13.68 -0.06
CA PRO A 185 -10.15 13.36 -1.48
C PRO A 185 -8.75 12.84 -1.84
N VAL A 186 -7.70 13.38 -1.22
CA VAL A 186 -6.32 12.93 -1.44
C VAL A 186 -6.11 11.51 -0.90
N ALA A 187 -6.74 11.15 0.23
CA ALA A 187 -6.69 9.79 0.76
C ALA A 187 -7.39 8.80 -0.17
N GLN A 188 -8.56 9.16 -0.70
CA GLN A 188 -9.32 8.31 -1.62
C GLN A 188 -8.53 8.03 -2.89
N SER A 189 -7.99 9.06 -3.53
CA SER A 189 -7.18 8.93 -4.75
C SER A 189 -5.89 8.11 -4.50
N LYS A 190 -5.19 8.36 -3.39
CA LYS A 190 -4.01 7.57 -2.99
C LYS A 190 -4.34 6.11 -2.75
N PHE A 191 -5.44 5.82 -2.06
CA PHE A 191 -5.88 4.46 -1.75
C PHE A 191 -6.05 3.65 -3.04
N VAL A 192 -6.91 4.13 -3.94
CA VAL A 192 -7.25 3.40 -5.15
C VAL A 192 -6.05 3.25 -6.09
N HIS A 193 -5.19 4.27 -6.20
CA HIS A 193 -3.99 4.21 -7.02
C HIS A 193 -2.94 3.23 -6.45
N THR A 194 -2.63 3.33 -5.16
CA THR A 194 -1.58 2.53 -4.51
C THR A 194 -1.96 1.05 -4.44
N VAL A 195 -3.22 0.75 -4.10
CA VAL A 195 -3.72 -0.62 -4.07
C VAL A 195 -3.72 -1.24 -5.46
N SER A 196 -4.19 -0.50 -6.48
CA SER A 196 -4.15 -0.97 -7.86
C SER A 196 -2.71 -1.23 -8.33
N ALA A 197 -1.75 -0.39 -7.94
CA ALA A 197 -0.33 -0.60 -8.24
C ALA A 197 0.25 -1.85 -7.53
N GLY A 198 -0.20 -2.13 -6.30
CA GLY A 198 0.11 -3.38 -5.61
C GLY A 198 -0.41 -4.60 -6.37
N TYR A 199 -1.63 -4.54 -6.88
CA TYR A 199 -2.23 -5.60 -7.69
C TYR A 199 -1.48 -5.86 -8.99
N VAL A 200 -1.03 -4.80 -9.68
CA VAL A 200 -0.15 -4.91 -10.84
C VAL A 200 1.15 -5.61 -10.45
N THR A 201 1.78 -5.20 -9.34
CA THR A 201 3.05 -5.78 -8.87
C THR A 201 2.93 -7.27 -8.62
N GLY A 202 1.90 -7.72 -7.87
CA GLY A 202 1.67 -9.15 -7.64
C GLY A 202 1.35 -9.93 -8.93
N SER A 203 0.64 -9.31 -9.86
CA SER A 203 0.34 -9.91 -11.16
C SER A 203 1.59 -10.09 -12.00
N VAL A 204 2.44 -9.07 -12.11
CA VAL A 204 3.72 -9.13 -12.83
C VAL A 204 4.65 -10.18 -12.20
N PHE A 205 4.67 -10.30 -10.87
CA PHE A 205 5.45 -11.33 -10.18
C PHE A 205 5.00 -12.75 -10.57
N VAL A 206 3.70 -13.03 -10.53
CA VAL A 206 3.14 -14.33 -10.93
C VAL A 206 3.36 -14.60 -12.41
N LEU A 207 3.22 -13.58 -13.27
CA LEU A 207 3.52 -13.66 -14.70
C LEU A 207 4.99 -14.01 -14.95
N ALA A 208 5.93 -13.33 -14.28
CA ALA A 208 7.36 -13.53 -14.46
C ALA A 208 7.79 -14.96 -14.11
N ILE A 209 7.36 -15.47 -12.95
CA ILE A 209 7.67 -16.85 -12.53
C ILE A 209 6.98 -17.88 -13.44
N SER A 210 5.74 -17.62 -13.86
CA SER A 210 5.02 -18.50 -14.78
C SER A 210 5.70 -18.55 -16.15
N ALA A 211 6.13 -17.39 -16.68
CA ALA A 211 6.88 -17.29 -17.93
C ALA A 211 8.20 -18.06 -17.84
N TYR A 212 8.91 -17.93 -16.72
CA TYR A 212 10.12 -18.69 -16.45
C TYR A 212 9.88 -20.21 -16.50
N TYR A 213 8.80 -20.71 -15.88
CA TYR A 213 8.46 -22.14 -15.94
C TYR A 213 8.14 -22.62 -17.36
N LEU A 214 7.43 -21.81 -18.15
CA LEU A 214 7.14 -22.13 -19.54
C LEU A 214 8.40 -22.16 -20.41
N LEU A 215 9.30 -21.17 -20.26
CA LEU A 215 10.59 -21.13 -20.96
C LEU A 215 11.48 -22.33 -20.61
N ARG A 216 11.37 -22.85 -19.38
CA ARG A 216 12.09 -24.06 -18.94
C ARG A 216 11.36 -25.36 -19.25
N GLY A 217 10.17 -25.32 -19.87
CA GLY A 217 9.36 -26.50 -20.17
C GLY A 217 8.81 -27.22 -18.93
N ARG A 218 8.77 -26.57 -17.76
CA ARG A 218 8.37 -27.16 -16.47
C ARG A 218 6.93 -26.81 -16.12
N ASN A 219 6.21 -27.76 -15.52
CA ASN A 219 4.88 -27.55 -14.92
C ASN A 219 3.92 -26.74 -15.82
N GLN A 220 3.89 -27.01 -17.12
CA GLN A 220 3.24 -26.13 -18.11
C GLN A 220 1.75 -25.90 -17.82
N ALA A 221 1.04 -26.92 -17.34
CA ALA A 221 -0.38 -26.80 -16.97
C ALA A 221 -0.61 -25.82 -15.81
N PHE A 222 0.29 -25.80 -14.83
CA PHE A 222 0.28 -24.88 -13.69
C PHE A 222 0.63 -23.46 -14.15
N ALA A 223 1.70 -23.34 -14.93
CA ALA A 223 2.23 -22.06 -15.37
C ALA A 223 1.26 -21.33 -16.30
N ARG A 224 0.63 -22.02 -17.27
CA ARG A 224 -0.38 -21.41 -18.16
C ARG A 224 -1.60 -20.88 -17.39
N ARG A 225 -2.07 -21.60 -16.37
CA ARG A 225 -3.22 -21.18 -15.55
C ARG A 225 -2.88 -20.03 -14.63
N SER A 226 -1.69 -20.08 -13.99
CA SER A 226 -1.18 -18.98 -13.17
C SER A 226 -1.03 -17.71 -14.01
N MET A 227 -0.45 -17.84 -15.21
CA MET A 227 -0.31 -16.76 -16.18
C MET A 227 -1.65 -16.19 -16.64
N ALA A 228 -2.66 -17.03 -16.91
CA ALA A 228 -3.97 -16.55 -17.32
C ALA A 228 -4.65 -15.69 -16.23
N VAL A 229 -4.62 -16.12 -14.97
CA VAL A 229 -5.17 -15.35 -13.83
C VAL A 229 -4.40 -14.05 -13.65
N ALA A 230 -3.07 -14.10 -13.67
CA ALA A 230 -2.26 -12.91 -13.46
C ALA A 230 -2.33 -11.93 -14.64
N ALA A 231 -2.47 -12.40 -15.87
CA ALA A 231 -2.65 -11.54 -17.04
C ALA A 231 -3.99 -10.81 -17.01
N SER A 232 -5.09 -11.52 -16.70
CA SER A 232 -6.42 -10.90 -16.68
C SER A 232 -6.57 -9.92 -15.51
N PHE A 233 -6.18 -10.34 -14.31
CA PHE A 233 -6.21 -9.47 -13.13
C PHE A 233 -5.24 -8.29 -13.29
N GLY A 234 -4.00 -8.56 -13.72
CA GLY A 234 -2.98 -7.55 -13.94
C GLY A 234 -3.35 -6.52 -14.99
N LEU A 235 -4.02 -6.92 -16.09
CA LEU A 235 -4.52 -5.98 -17.09
C LEU A 235 -5.59 -5.06 -16.50
N ALA A 236 -6.57 -5.62 -15.78
CA ALA A 236 -7.60 -4.82 -15.13
C ALA A 236 -7.00 -3.84 -14.10
N SER A 237 -6.03 -4.30 -13.30
CA SER A 237 -5.31 -3.46 -12.35
C SER A 237 -4.47 -2.38 -13.02
N ALA A 238 -3.80 -2.69 -14.13
CA ALA A 238 -2.97 -1.72 -14.86
C ALA A 238 -3.83 -0.61 -15.47
N LEU A 239 -4.99 -0.95 -16.05
CA LEU A 239 -5.96 0.05 -16.53
C LEU A 239 -6.47 0.93 -15.37
N SER A 240 -6.76 0.31 -14.21
CA SER A 240 -7.12 1.04 -12.98
C SER A 240 -6.03 2.03 -12.58
N VAL A 241 -4.76 1.62 -12.54
CA VAL A 241 -3.62 2.49 -12.21
C VAL A 241 -3.51 3.68 -13.16
N VAL A 242 -3.67 3.47 -14.48
CA VAL A 242 -3.56 4.56 -15.46
C VAL A 242 -4.68 5.58 -15.27
N VAL A 243 -5.94 5.13 -15.20
CA VAL A 243 -7.11 6.02 -15.06
C VAL A 243 -7.08 6.77 -13.72
N LEU A 244 -6.77 6.07 -12.62
CA LEU A 244 -6.70 6.69 -11.30
C LEU A 244 -5.43 7.53 -11.13
N GLY A 245 -4.38 7.25 -11.89
CA GLY A 245 -3.18 8.09 -11.97
C GLY A 245 -3.51 9.45 -12.57
N ASP A 246 -4.26 9.47 -13.68
CA ASP A 246 -4.73 10.71 -14.31
C ASP A 246 -5.62 11.54 -13.35
N GLU A 247 -6.60 10.89 -12.71
CA GLU A 247 -7.44 11.52 -11.69
C GLU A 247 -6.61 12.09 -10.52
N SER A 248 -5.60 11.34 -10.05
CA SER A 248 -4.72 11.80 -8.98
C SER A 248 -3.90 13.03 -9.37
N GLY A 249 -3.49 13.14 -10.64
CA GLY A 249 -2.81 14.33 -11.17
C GLY A 249 -3.73 15.55 -11.19
N TYR A 250 -5.00 15.35 -11.55
CA TYR A 250 -6.02 16.41 -11.47
C TYR A 250 -6.26 16.87 -10.03
N THR A 251 -6.48 15.93 -9.09
CA THR A 251 -6.69 16.24 -7.67
C THR A 251 -5.47 16.90 -7.04
N ALA A 252 -4.25 16.48 -7.40
CA ALA A 252 -3.02 17.14 -6.97
C ALA A 252 -2.88 18.57 -7.52
N SER A 253 -3.45 18.87 -8.68
CA SER A 253 -3.46 20.23 -9.24
C SER A 253 -4.37 21.19 -8.46
N ALA A 254 -5.37 20.66 -7.73
CA ALA A 254 -6.21 21.45 -6.84
C ALA A 254 -5.54 21.67 -5.48
N ASP A 255 -5.10 20.58 -4.83
CA ASP A 255 -4.67 20.61 -3.43
C ASP A 255 -3.16 20.82 -3.25
N GLN A 256 -2.33 20.43 -4.24
CA GLN A 256 -0.87 20.35 -4.11
C GLN A 256 -0.11 20.82 -5.37
N LYS A 257 -0.43 22.02 -5.85
CA LYS A 257 0.12 22.63 -7.09
C LYS A 257 1.64 22.54 -7.23
N MET A 258 2.38 22.73 -6.12
CA MET A 258 3.85 22.64 -6.10
C MET A 258 4.35 21.29 -6.63
N LYS A 259 3.67 20.18 -6.32
CA LYS A 259 4.07 18.85 -6.77
C LYS A 259 3.91 18.69 -8.27
N VAL A 260 2.75 19.07 -8.80
CA VAL A 260 2.47 18.95 -10.23
C VAL A 260 3.42 19.86 -11.01
N ALA A 261 3.62 21.10 -10.57
CA ALA A 261 4.58 22.01 -11.18
C ALA A 261 6.00 21.44 -11.20
N ALA A 262 6.46 20.84 -10.10
CA ALA A 262 7.77 20.20 -10.04
C ALA A 262 7.87 18.93 -10.91
N ILE A 263 6.81 18.10 -10.98
CA ILE A 263 6.76 16.90 -11.83
C ILE A 263 6.82 17.29 -13.32
N GLU A 264 6.07 18.32 -13.71
CA GLU A 264 6.01 18.81 -15.09
C GLU A 264 7.15 19.78 -15.45
N ALA A 265 8.06 20.08 -14.51
CA ALA A 265 9.13 21.06 -14.67
C ALA A 265 8.62 22.47 -15.07
N GLU A 266 7.45 22.86 -14.57
CA GLU A 266 6.81 24.14 -14.85
C GLU A 266 7.19 25.19 -13.80
N TRP A 267 8.16 26.05 -14.16
CA TRP A 267 8.70 27.09 -13.29
C TRP A 267 7.86 28.36 -13.26
N GLU A 268 7.11 28.63 -14.33
CA GLU A 268 6.26 29.80 -14.48
C GLU A 268 4.83 29.37 -14.80
N THR A 269 3.84 30.16 -14.36
CA THR A 269 2.43 29.84 -14.62
C THR A 269 2.09 30.07 -16.09
N GLN A 270 1.79 29.00 -16.82
CA GLN A 270 1.38 29.04 -18.23
C GLN A 270 -0.14 29.24 -18.40
N PRO A 271 -0.60 29.92 -19.46
CA PRO A 271 -2.01 29.95 -19.83
C PRO A 271 -2.47 28.56 -20.32
N ALA A 272 -3.73 28.22 -20.10
CA ALA A 272 -4.30 26.96 -20.59
C ALA A 272 -4.47 26.96 -22.12
N PRO A 273 -4.19 25.84 -22.83
CA PRO A 273 -3.65 24.58 -22.31
C PRO A 273 -2.12 24.61 -22.15
N ALA A 274 -1.63 24.18 -20.98
CA ALA A 274 -0.21 23.97 -20.75
C ALA A 274 0.24 22.63 -21.37
N SER A 275 1.47 22.58 -21.88
CA SER A 275 2.07 21.35 -22.41
C SER A 275 2.52 20.40 -21.30
N PHE A 276 2.55 19.10 -21.56
CA PHE A 276 3.15 18.11 -20.65
C PHE A 276 4.63 17.89 -20.95
N THR A 277 5.41 17.64 -19.89
CA THR A 277 6.83 17.29 -20.01
C THR A 277 6.99 15.78 -20.09
N LEU A 278 7.35 15.27 -21.28
CA LEU A 278 7.60 13.82 -21.47
C LEU A 278 8.91 13.35 -20.81
N PHE A 279 9.94 14.20 -20.86
CA PHE A 279 11.25 13.94 -20.26
C PHE A 279 11.92 15.28 -19.91
N GLY A 280 12.45 15.41 -18.69
CA GLY A 280 13.14 16.60 -18.22
C GLY A 280 14.45 16.26 -17.50
N PHE A 281 15.48 17.08 -17.70
CA PHE A 281 16.72 17.03 -16.92
C PHE A 281 16.69 18.17 -15.89
N PRO A 282 16.49 17.89 -14.60
CA PRO A 282 16.59 18.93 -13.58
C PRO A 282 18.06 19.38 -13.45
N ASP A 283 18.28 20.69 -13.43
CA ASP A 283 19.61 21.31 -13.27
C ASP A 283 19.86 21.82 -11.84
N ARG A 284 18.92 21.57 -10.91
CA ARG A 284 18.99 21.93 -9.48
C ARG A 284 18.30 20.92 -8.58
#